data_AF-A0A1Y3BC85-F1
#
_entry.id   AF-A0A1Y3BC85-F1
#
_cell.length_a   1.000
_cell.length_b   1.000
_cell.length_c   1.000
_cell.angle_alpha   90.00
_cell.angle_beta   90.00
_cell.angle_gamma   90.00
#
_symmetry.space_group_name_H-M   'P 1'
#
loop_
_entity.id
_entity.type
_entity.pdbx_description
1 polymer ?
#
loop_
_entity_poly.entity_id
_entity_poly.type
_entity_poly.pdbx_seq_one_letter_code
_entity_poly.pdbx_strand_id
1 'polypeptide(L)'
;MAVYMTASLYFFVDHNYVDDHQINWTRFGNFVYFLWIYSIYLQSCGHIFSLLSLGYLEVAILGGLTVINAMQFCNGYMFVFGEENTILDAMSKVLPIKPITNGLIHAFYGIDRCDEEMETSFVLEDFGVDPMTVYYDIQKTLIIIALIRLATFLIMIHTDSSENIHPIE
;
A
#
# COMPACT_ATOMS: atom_id res chain seq x y z
N MET A 1 0.75 9.23 11.52
CA MET A 1 1.17 7.81 11.56
C MET A 1 2.29 7.54 10.56
N ALA A 2 2.09 7.78 9.25
CA ALA A 2 3.12 7.59 8.23
C ALA A 2 4.47 8.24 8.58
N VAL A 3 4.51 9.55 8.88
CA VAL A 3 5.75 10.25 9.27
C VAL A 3 6.46 9.62 10.48
N TYR A 4 5.69 9.18 11.48
CA TYR A 4 6.25 8.52 12.67
C TYR A 4 6.84 7.14 12.33
N MET A 5 6.13 6.35 11.51
CA MET A 5 6.63 5.06 11.02
C MET A 5 7.88 5.25 10.14
N THR A 6 7.88 6.24 9.27
CA THR A 6 9.02 6.63 8.45
C THR A 6 10.22 6.98 9.31
N ALA A 7 10.07 7.88 10.28
CA ALA A 7 11.14 8.24 11.19
C ALA A 7 11.66 7.03 11.97
N SER A 8 10.75 6.21 12.50
CA SER A 8 11.11 4.99 13.24
C SER A 8 11.95 4.05 12.36
N LEU A 9 11.47 3.72 11.15
CA LEU A 9 12.19 2.82 10.25
C LEU A 9 13.52 3.42 9.77
N TYR A 10 13.55 4.71 9.46
CA TYR A 10 14.76 5.39 9.01
C TYR A 10 15.87 5.38 10.08
N PHE A 11 15.52 5.60 11.34
CA PHE A 11 16.49 5.60 12.45
C PHE A 11 16.77 4.20 13.03
N PHE A 12 15.79 3.30 13.13
CA PHE A 12 16.01 1.95 13.67
C PHE A 12 16.78 1.03 12.72
N VAL A 13 16.58 1.19 11.41
CA VAL A 13 17.35 0.46 10.38
C VAL A 13 18.66 1.21 10.08
N ASP A 14 18.99 2.24 10.86
CA ASP A 14 20.20 3.06 10.78
C ASP A 14 20.53 3.52 9.36
N HIS A 15 19.51 4.00 8.63
CA HIS A 15 19.72 4.53 7.28
C HIS A 15 20.49 5.84 7.26
N ASN A 16 20.56 6.50 8.42
CA ASN A 16 21.45 7.62 8.62
C ASN A 16 22.91 7.22 8.40
N TYR A 17 23.34 6.01 8.80
CA TYR A 17 24.71 5.54 8.58
C TYR A 17 25.11 5.54 7.10
N VAL A 18 24.19 5.15 6.23
CA VAL A 18 24.42 5.14 4.78
C VAL A 18 24.56 6.56 4.24
N ASP A 19 23.76 7.48 4.74
CA ASP A 19 23.70 8.86 4.28
C ASP A 19 24.74 9.75 4.99
N ASP A 20 25.92 9.19 5.30
CA ASP A 20 27.00 9.88 6.03
C ASP A 20 26.55 10.54 7.34
N HIS A 21 25.62 9.89 8.05
CA HIS A 21 24.98 10.37 9.28
C HIS A 21 24.15 11.65 9.10
N GLN A 22 23.76 11.97 7.86
CA GLN A 22 22.84 13.05 7.52
C GLN A 22 21.48 12.52 7.07
N ILE A 23 20.44 13.33 7.29
CA ILE A 23 19.10 12.99 6.80
C ILE A 23 19.03 13.31 5.30
N ASN A 24 18.90 12.26 4.48
CA ASN A 24 18.55 12.41 3.08
C ASN A 24 17.05 12.71 2.95
N TRP A 25 16.72 13.99 2.72
CA TRP A 25 15.33 14.47 2.61
C TRP A 25 14.59 13.89 1.40
N THR A 26 15.27 13.60 0.30
CA THR A 26 14.67 13.00 -0.91
C THR A 26 14.23 11.58 -0.62
N ARG A 27 15.11 10.79 -0.01
CA ARG A 27 14.81 9.42 0.44
C ARG A 27 13.68 9.41 1.47
N PHE A 28 13.80 10.26 2.49
CA PHE A 28 12.81 10.38 3.55
C PHE A 28 11.43 10.75 2.99
N GLY A 29 11.37 11.74 2.09
CA GLY A 29 10.14 12.18 1.45
C GLY A 29 9.44 11.08 0.66
N ASN A 30 10.19 10.32 -0.14
CA ASN A 30 9.66 9.16 -0.87
C ASN A 30 9.15 8.07 0.08
N PHE A 31 9.87 7.86 1.18
CA PHE A 31 9.46 6.89 2.17
C PHE A 31 8.15 7.29 2.88
N VAL A 32 8.01 8.57 3.23
CA VAL A 32 6.75 9.13 3.74
C VAL A 32 5.63 8.95 2.71
N TYR A 33 5.90 9.27 1.44
CA TYR A 33 4.92 9.19 0.36
C TYR A 33 4.33 7.78 0.21
N PHE A 34 5.17 6.75 0.07
CA PHE A 34 4.67 5.37 -0.09
C PHE A 34 4.00 4.83 1.17
N LEU A 35 4.50 5.14 2.38
CA LEU A 35 3.84 4.75 3.62
C LEU A 35 2.51 5.48 3.84
N TRP A 36 2.38 6.71 3.36
CA TRP A 36 1.14 7.46 3.41
C TRP A 36 0.11 6.85 2.47
N ILE A 37 0.49 6.50 1.24
CA ILE A 37 -0.40 5.78 0.31
C ILE A 37 -0.83 4.44 0.91
N TYR A 38 0.10 3.67 1.49
CA TYR A 38 -0.22 2.43 2.19
C TYR A 38 -1.27 2.64 3.29
N SER A 39 -1.08 3.66 4.13
CA SER A 39 -2.00 4.00 5.21
C SER A 39 -3.38 4.38 4.69
N ILE A 40 -3.44 5.19 3.62
CA ILE A 40 -4.70 5.56 2.95
C ILE A 40 -5.39 4.32 2.40
N TYR A 41 -4.63 3.38 1.82
CA TYR A 41 -5.18 2.17 1.25
C TYR A 41 -5.83 1.29 2.33
N LEU A 42 -5.09 1.01 3.40
CA LEU A 42 -5.61 0.25 4.55
C LEU A 42 -6.84 0.90 5.17
N GLN A 43 -6.80 2.22 5.35
CA GLN A 43 -7.95 2.97 5.88
C GLN A 43 -9.18 2.84 4.97
N SER A 44 -8.99 2.89 3.65
CA SER A 44 -10.08 2.78 2.68
C SER A 44 -10.74 1.40 2.73
N CYS A 45 -9.95 0.34 2.85
CA CYS A 45 -10.46 -1.01 3.09
C CYS A 45 -11.18 -1.12 4.44
N GLY A 46 -10.62 -0.54 5.51
CA GLY A 46 -11.29 -0.54 6.83
C GLY A 46 -12.68 0.10 6.79
N HIS A 47 -12.79 1.26 6.13
CA HIS A 47 -14.07 1.97 6.02
C HIS A 47 -15.12 1.15 5.24
N ILE A 48 -14.75 0.55 4.10
CA ILE A 48 -15.74 -0.22 3.32
C ILE A 48 -16.25 -1.44 4.11
N PHE A 49 -15.38 -2.15 4.83
CA PHE A 49 -15.81 -3.28 5.66
C PHE A 49 -16.67 -2.86 6.85
N SER A 50 -16.38 -1.71 7.46
CA SER A 50 -17.23 -1.17 8.53
C SER A 50 -18.65 -0.85 8.05
N LEU A 51 -18.80 -0.32 6.83
CA LEU A 51 -20.11 -0.03 6.24
C LEU A 51 -20.84 -1.28 5.75
N LEU A 52 -20.12 -2.29 5.25
CA LEU A 52 -20.75 -3.55 4.84
C LEU A 52 -21.24 -4.39 6.02
N SER A 53 -20.64 -4.19 7.20
CA SER A 53 -20.91 -4.98 8.41
C SER A 53 -21.70 -4.19 9.45
N LEU A 54 -22.53 -3.22 9.04
CA LEU A 54 -23.29 -2.36 9.96
C LEU A 54 -23.98 -3.20 11.07
N GLY A 55 -23.62 -2.92 12.31
CA GLY A 55 -24.11 -3.63 13.51
C GLY A 55 -23.31 -4.85 13.96
N TYR A 56 -22.32 -5.31 13.19
CA TYR A 56 -21.49 -6.49 13.49
C TYR A 56 -19.99 -6.16 13.42
N LEU A 57 -19.46 -5.61 14.52
CA LEU A 57 -18.07 -5.16 14.60
C LEU A 57 -17.08 -6.31 14.35
N GLU A 58 -17.35 -7.51 14.87
CA GLU A 58 -16.49 -8.67 14.72
C GLU A 58 -16.34 -9.07 13.25
N VAL A 59 -17.41 -8.96 12.46
CA VAL A 59 -17.39 -9.27 11.03
C VAL A 59 -16.55 -8.24 10.27
N ALA A 60 -16.65 -6.95 10.62
CA ALA A 60 -15.81 -5.90 10.04
C ALA A 60 -14.32 -6.15 10.31
N ILE A 61 -13.98 -6.53 11.55
CA ILE A 61 -12.60 -6.83 11.96
C ILE A 61 -12.06 -8.05 11.20
N LEU A 62 -12.82 -9.15 11.15
CA LEU A 62 -12.41 -10.37 10.45
C LEU A 62 -12.26 -10.15 8.94
N GLY A 63 -13.18 -9.38 8.34
CA GLY A 63 -13.11 -8.99 6.93
C GLY A 63 -11.85 -8.16 6.63
N GLY A 64 -11.60 -7.13 7.45
CA GLY A 64 -10.40 -6.30 7.34
C GLY A 64 -9.11 -7.11 7.49
N LEU A 65 -9.03 -7.98 8.51
CA LEU A 65 -7.88 -8.84 8.75
C LEU A 65 -7.63 -9.79 7.58
N THR A 66 -8.68 -10.38 7.00
CA THR A 66 -8.58 -11.27 5.85
C THR A 66 -8.00 -10.54 4.64
N VAL A 67 -8.46 -9.32 4.37
CA VAL A 67 -7.94 -8.51 3.25
C VAL A 67 -6.49 -8.10 3.47
N ILE A 68 -6.11 -7.68 4.68
CA ILE A 68 -4.71 -7.33 4.98
C ILE A 68 -3.80 -8.53 4.77
N ASN A 69 -4.19 -9.71 5.25
CA ASN A 69 -3.41 -10.94 5.01
C ASN A 69 -3.33 -11.27 3.51
N ALA A 70 -4.44 -11.16 2.78
CA ALA A 70 -4.45 -11.35 1.32
C ALA A 70 -3.52 -10.38 0.59
N MET A 71 -3.44 -9.12 1.04
CA MET A 71 -2.47 -8.15 0.51
C MET A 71 -1.03 -8.61 0.78
N GLN A 72 -0.70 -9.16 1.95
CA GLN A 72 0.66 -9.65 2.23
C GLN A 72 1.11 -10.74 1.24
N PHE A 73 0.20 -11.64 0.84
CA PHE A 73 0.47 -12.62 -0.23
C PHE A 73 0.71 -11.95 -1.59
N CYS A 74 0.03 -10.84 -1.85
CA CYS A 74 0.14 -10.06 -3.09
C CYS A 74 1.34 -9.08 -3.09
N ASN A 75 2.21 -9.13 -2.08
CA ASN A 75 3.27 -8.14 -1.92
C ASN A 75 4.52 -8.37 -2.78
N GLY A 76 4.64 -9.56 -3.38
CA GLY A 76 5.80 -9.94 -4.21
C GLY A 76 7.05 -10.35 -3.45
N TYR A 77 7.10 -10.12 -2.12
CA TYR A 77 8.22 -10.54 -1.28
C TYR A 77 8.21 -12.03 -0.93
N MET A 78 7.05 -12.57 -0.55
CA MET A 78 6.96 -13.97 -0.09
C MET A 78 6.76 -14.94 -1.26
N PHE A 79 6.16 -14.46 -2.35
CA PHE A 79 5.79 -15.27 -3.50
C PHE A 79 6.16 -14.52 -4.78
N VAL A 80 7.02 -15.13 -5.59
CA VAL A 80 7.30 -14.65 -6.95
C VAL A 80 6.08 -14.98 -7.81
N PHE A 81 5.49 -13.95 -8.42
CA PHE A 81 4.38 -14.13 -9.36
C PHE A 81 4.92 -14.73 -10.66
N GLY A 82 4.75 -16.03 -10.85
CA GLY A 82 4.90 -16.68 -12.15
C GLY A 82 3.56 -16.71 -12.88
N GLU A 83 3.59 -16.72 -14.21
CA GLU A 83 2.41 -16.87 -15.07
C GLU A 83 1.58 -18.14 -14.76
N GLU A 84 2.16 -19.10 -14.04
CA GLU A 84 1.53 -20.37 -13.70
C GLU A 84 0.47 -20.28 -12.58
N ASN A 85 0.48 -19.24 -11.72
CA ASN A 85 -0.50 -19.11 -10.63
C ASN A 85 -1.57 -18.05 -10.92
N THR A 86 -2.60 -18.46 -11.67
CA THR A 86 -3.71 -17.59 -12.13
C THR A 86 -4.51 -16.96 -11.00
N ILE A 87 -4.65 -17.61 -9.85
CA ILE A 87 -5.38 -17.08 -8.70
C ILE A 87 -4.60 -15.93 -8.06
N LEU A 88 -3.31 -16.13 -7.83
CA LEU A 88 -2.47 -15.13 -7.19
C LEU A 88 -2.26 -13.91 -8.11
N ASP A 89 -2.13 -14.12 -9.43
CA ASP A 89 -2.11 -13.04 -10.42
C ASP A 89 -3.41 -12.23 -10.40
N ALA A 90 -4.58 -12.90 -10.42
CA ALA A 90 -5.87 -12.23 -10.32
C ALA A 90 -6.01 -11.44 -9.00
N MET A 91 -5.60 -12.02 -7.87
CA MET A 91 -5.59 -11.34 -6.59
C MET A 91 -4.68 -10.10 -6.59
N SER A 92 -3.51 -10.18 -7.23
CA SER A 92 -2.57 -9.06 -7.33
C SER A 92 -3.13 -7.87 -8.12
N LYS A 93 -4.00 -8.14 -9.11
CA LYS A 93 -4.69 -7.12 -9.89
C LYS A 93 -5.81 -6.44 -9.10
N VAL A 94 -6.50 -7.19 -8.22
CA VAL A 94 -7.58 -6.68 -7.37
C VAL A 94 -7.04 -5.97 -6.12
N LEU A 95 -5.93 -6.46 -5.57
CA LEU A 95 -5.27 -5.93 -4.38
C LEU A 95 -3.85 -5.46 -4.72
N PRO A 96 -3.68 -4.38 -5.52
CA PRO A 96 -2.39 -3.95 -6.01
C PRO A 96 -1.57 -3.25 -4.91
N ILE A 97 -0.96 -4.06 -4.05
CA ILE A 97 -0.04 -3.62 -3.00
C ILE A 97 1.41 -3.59 -3.49
N LYS A 98 1.76 -4.47 -4.45
CA LYS A 98 3.11 -4.57 -5.03
C LYS A 98 3.69 -3.22 -5.48
N PRO A 99 2.94 -2.30 -6.13
CA PRO A 99 3.49 -0.98 -6.49
C PRO A 99 3.93 -0.11 -5.30
N ILE A 100 3.19 -0.13 -4.18
CA ILE A 100 3.57 0.58 -2.95
C ILE A 100 4.89 0.03 -2.45
N THR A 101 4.99 -1.29 -2.44
CA THR A 101 6.13 -2.02 -1.91
C THR A 101 7.37 -1.85 -2.77
N ASN A 102 7.25 -1.94 -4.09
CA ASN A 102 8.29 -1.58 -5.04
C ASN A 102 8.78 -0.14 -4.78
N GLY A 103 7.86 0.78 -4.51
CA GLY A 103 8.19 2.16 -4.12
C GLY A 103 8.98 2.25 -2.81
N LEU A 104 8.62 1.46 -1.79
CA LEU A 104 9.38 1.40 -0.53
C LEU A 104 10.79 0.84 -0.75
N ILE A 105 10.95 -0.23 -1.53
CA ILE A 105 12.27 -0.80 -1.87
C ILE A 105 13.09 0.20 -2.67
N HIS A 106 12.48 0.85 -3.66
CA HIS A 106 13.14 1.87 -4.47
C HIS A 106 13.60 3.06 -3.63
N ALA A 107 12.76 3.53 -2.70
CA ALA A 107 13.17 4.56 -1.74
C ALA A 107 14.36 4.08 -0.89
N PHE A 108 14.36 2.82 -0.45
CA PHE A 108 15.41 2.27 0.42
C PHE A 108 16.76 2.04 -0.29
N TYR A 109 16.71 1.41 -1.46
CA TYR A 109 17.85 0.81 -2.13
C TYR A 109 18.15 1.40 -3.51
N GLY A 110 17.27 2.24 -4.04
CA GLY A 110 17.46 2.91 -5.34
C GLY A 110 17.97 4.34 -5.22
N ILE A 111 17.33 5.15 -4.37
CA ILE A 111 17.64 6.59 -4.29
C ILE A 111 19.03 6.83 -3.69
N ASP A 112 19.88 7.52 -4.46
CA ASP A 112 21.23 7.97 -4.07
C ASP A 112 22.15 6.83 -3.61
N ARG A 113 22.02 5.64 -4.19
CA ARG A 113 22.84 4.45 -3.85
C ARG A 113 23.87 4.07 -4.91
N CYS A 114 23.47 4.15 -6.17
CA CYS A 114 24.28 3.77 -7.32
C CYS A 114 24.24 4.91 -8.35
N ASP A 115 25.23 4.96 -9.24
CA ASP A 115 25.20 5.87 -10.38
C ASP A 115 24.06 5.45 -11.31
N GLU A 116 23.00 6.26 -11.41
CA GLU A 116 21.73 5.91 -12.07
C GLU A 116 21.90 5.49 -13.53
N GLU A 117 22.99 5.92 -14.17
CA GLU A 117 23.30 5.63 -15.58
C GLU A 117 24.14 4.36 -15.78
N MET A 118 24.78 3.82 -14.74
CA MET A 118 25.76 2.72 -14.87
C MET A 118 25.46 1.49 -14.01
N GLU A 119 24.78 1.63 -12.88
CA GLU A 119 24.61 0.51 -11.93
C GLU A 119 23.23 0.51 -11.26
N THR A 120 22.60 -0.66 -11.23
CA THR A 120 21.38 -0.91 -10.44
C THR A 120 21.74 -1.64 -9.15
N SER A 121 21.13 -1.23 -8.03
CA SER A 121 21.27 -1.95 -6.77
C SER A 121 20.81 -3.41 -6.91
N PHE A 122 21.66 -4.35 -6.50
CA PHE A 122 21.38 -5.79 -6.50
C PHE A 122 20.04 -6.13 -5.81
N VAL A 123 19.68 -5.37 -4.77
CA VAL A 123 18.41 -5.55 -4.06
C VAL A 123 17.21 -5.23 -4.94
N LEU A 124 17.30 -4.22 -5.81
CA LEU A 124 16.22 -3.91 -6.74
C LEU A 124 16.03 -5.01 -7.77
N GLU A 125 17.13 -5.58 -8.27
CA GLU A 125 17.12 -6.68 -9.23
C GLU A 125 16.49 -7.95 -8.62
N ASP A 126 16.90 -8.33 -7.40
CA ASP A 126 16.35 -9.47 -6.67
C ASP A 126 14.83 -9.38 -6.45
N PHE A 127 14.33 -8.18 -6.20
CA PHE A 127 12.89 -7.92 -6.03
C PHE A 127 12.16 -7.59 -7.33
N GLY A 128 12.86 -7.55 -8.47
CA GLY A 128 12.28 -7.19 -9.77
C GLY A 128 11.67 -5.79 -9.80
N VAL A 129 12.31 -4.84 -9.12
CA VAL A 129 11.89 -3.44 -9.03
C VAL A 129 12.62 -2.63 -10.09
N ASP A 130 11.87 -2.07 -11.03
CA ASP A 130 12.39 -1.14 -12.02
C ASP A 130 12.19 0.32 -11.55
N PRO A 131 13.27 1.07 -11.23
CA PRO A 131 13.20 2.47 -10.80
C PRO A 131 12.41 3.39 -11.72
N MET A 132 12.45 3.13 -13.04
CA MET A 132 11.86 4.02 -14.04
C MET A 132 10.33 3.94 -14.07
N THR A 133 9.76 2.84 -13.56
CA THR A 133 8.31 2.57 -13.62
C THR A 133 7.62 2.67 -12.27
N VAL A 134 8.35 2.74 -11.15
CA VAL A 134 7.81 2.82 -9.78
C VAL A 134 6.70 3.86 -9.61
N TYR A 135 6.93 5.10 -10.07
CA TYR A 135 5.94 6.20 -9.93
C TYR A 135 4.79 6.12 -10.93
N TYR A 136 4.95 5.36 -12.01
CA TYR A 136 3.87 5.08 -12.95
C TYR A 136 2.96 3.98 -12.40
N ASP A 137 3.56 2.91 -11.86
CA ASP A 137 2.82 1.76 -11.33
C ASP A 137 1.98 2.10 -10.10
N ILE A 138 2.46 3.02 -9.25
CA ILE A 138 1.69 3.47 -8.07
C ILE A 138 0.35 4.13 -8.45
N GLN A 139 0.23 4.68 -9.67
CA GLN A 139 -1.02 5.29 -10.14
C GLN A 139 -2.16 4.27 -10.19
N LYS A 140 -1.86 3.00 -10.53
CA LYS A 140 -2.85 1.91 -10.53
C LYS A 140 -3.44 1.71 -9.14
N THR A 141 -2.59 1.71 -8.10
CA THR A 141 -3.03 1.59 -6.71
C THR A 141 -3.84 2.81 -6.27
N LEU A 142 -3.44 4.02 -6.65
CA LEU A 142 -4.18 5.25 -6.35
C LEU A 142 -5.59 5.24 -6.97
N ILE A 143 -5.73 4.74 -8.20
CA ILE A 143 -7.04 4.57 -8.85
C ILE A 143 -7.92 3.60 -8.05
N ILE A 144 -7.38 2.45 -7.62
CA ILE A 144 -8.13 1.49 -6.81
C ILE A 144 -8.56 2.09 -5.47
N ILE A 145 -7.68 2.83 -4.79
CA ILE A 145 -8.01 3.56 -3.57
C ILE A 145 -9.18 4.53 -3.82
N ALA A 146 -9.12 5.32 -4.90
CA ALA A 146 -10.17 6.26 -5.25
C ALA A 146 -11.50 5.56 -5.51
N LEU A 147 -11.48 4.42 -6.22
CA LEU A 147 -12.67 3.60 -6.47
C LEU A 147 -13.27 3.03 -5.18
N ILE A 148 -12.45 2.51 -4.27
CA ILE A 148 -12.92 2.01 -2.96
C ILE A 148 -13.55 3.13 -2.15
N ARG A 149 -12.93 4.32 -2.13
CA ARG A 149 -13.50 5.48 -1.41
C ARG A 149 -14.80 5.98 -2.03
N LEU A 150 -14.88 6.00 -3.36
CA LEU A 150 -16.12 6.34 -4.04
C LEU A 150 -17.22 5.33 -3.72
N ALA A 151 -16.92 4.03 -3.77
CA ALA A 151 -17.87 2.98 -3.39
C ALA A 151 -18.32 3.11 -1.94
N THR A 152 -17.39 3.37 -1.02
CA THR A 152 -17.67 3.63 0.41
C THR A 152 -18.65 4.79 0.56
N PHE A 153 -18.42 5.90 -0.14
CA PHE A 153 -19.28 7.08 -0.11
C PHE A 153 -20.68 6.80 -0.68
N LEU A 154 -20.78 6.08 -1.79
CA LEU A 154 -22.05 5.70 -2.40
C LEU A 154 -22.87 4.77 -1.49
N ILE A 155 -22.22 3.79 -0.85
CA ILE A 155 -22.86 2.89 0.12
C ILE A 155 -23.40 3.71 1.29
N MET A 156 -22.60 4.63 1.83
CA MET A 156 -23.02 5.48 2.94
C MET A 156 -24.28 6.30 2.63
N ILE A 157 -24.35 6.93 1.45
CA ILE A 157 -25.55 7.67 1.01
C ILE A 157 -26.77 6.75 0.88
N HIS A 158 -26.58 5.55 0.33
CA HIS A 158 -27.67 4.61 0.13
C HIS A 158 -28.21 4.08 1.46
N THR A 159 -27.33 3.73 2.39
CA THR A 159 -27.70 3.29 3.74
C THR A 159 -28.50 4.37 4.49
N ASP A 160 -28.01 5.61 4.51
CA ASP A 160 -28.69 6.73 5.19
C ASP A 160 -30.08 7.01 4.58
N SER A 161 -30.21 6.93 3.25
CA SER A 161 -31.51 7.04 2.57
C SER A 161 -32.47 5.90 2.94
N SER A 162 -31.97 4.68 3.13
CA SER A 162 -32.80 3.52 3.48
C SER A 162 -33.33 3.55 4.92
N GLU A 163 -32.55 4.04 5.88
CA GLU A 163 -32.98 4.22 7.27
C GLU A 163 -34.06 5.31 7.39
N ASN A 164 -34.06 6.31 6.51
CA ASN A 164 -35.10 7.35 6.47
C ASN A 164 -36.45 6.87 5.90
N ILE A 165 -36.53 5.70 5.25
CA ILE A 165 -37.77 5.14 4.68
C ILE A 165 -38.47 4.21 5.69
N HIS A 166 -37.73 3.63 6.63
CA HIS A 166 -38.28 2.83 7.72
C HIS A 166 -37.85 3.44 9.06
N PRO A 167 -38.57 4.48 9.56
CA PRO A 167 -38.34 4.92 10.92
C PRO A 167 -38.61 3.74 11.84
N ILE A 168 -37.60 3.38 12.62
CA ILE A 168 -37.74 2.39 13.68
C ILE A 168 -38.77 2.96 14.67
N GLU A 169 -39.98 2.40 14.66
CA GLU A 169 -41.00 2.61 15.69
C GLU A 169 -40.61 1.94 17.02
#